data_AF-A0A3M6UAL8-F1
#
_entry.id   AF-A0A3M6UAL8-F1
#
_cell.length_a   1.000
_cell.length_b   1.000
_cell.length_c   1.000
_cell.angle_alpha   90.00
_cell.angle_beta   90.00
_cell.angle_gamma   90.00
#
_symmetry.space_group_name_H-M   'P 1'
#
loop_
_entity.id
_entity.type
_entity.pdbx_description
1 polymer ?
#
loop_
_entity_poly.entity_id
_entity_poly.type
_entity_poly.pdbx_seq_one_letter_code
_entity_poly.pdbx_strand_id
1 'polypeptide(L)'
;MSCSSLNIVGGICGADERTSSSTSITPLTRCNRDIKNHKKSLKFSGIETEVELMLARCGYFQKPANLSDMTICPVHRAKLGLGWRRTGNLCTIPEVVSDHCKELRKAPALEKGINLFQSMKIFELSKQLVPVGSVCALYSALPTLSPVRTR
;
A
#
# COMPACT_ATOMS: atom_id res chain seq x y z
N MET A 1 -22.39 5.37 -10.72
CA MET A 1 -21.13 5.28 -11.49
C MET A 1 -20.11 4.54 -10.65
N SER A 2 -19.57 3.43 -11.15
CA SER A 2 -18.59 2.57 -10.45
C SER A 2 -17.27 2.56 -11.20
N CYS A 3 -16.14 2.67 -10.49
CA CYS A 3 -14.81 2.54 -11.08
C CYS A 3 -14.24 1.12 -10.88
N SER A 4 -13.20 0.76 -11.63
CA SER A 4 -12.58 -0.58 -11.57
C SER A 4 -12.11 -0.97 -10.17
N SER A 5 -11.62 -0.01 -9.37
CA SER A 5 -11.18 -0.25 -8.00
C SER A 5 -12.28 -0.74 -7.04
N LEU A 6 -13.56 -0.50 -7.35
CA LEU A 6 -14.67 -0.97 -6.53
C LEU A 6 -14.67 -2.50 -6.40
N ASN A 7 -14.43 -3.21 -7.50
CA ASN A 7 -14.44 -4.68 -7.51
C ASN A 7 -13.19 -5.27 -6.84
N ILE A 8 -12.14 -4.48 -6.64
CA ILE A 8 -10.85 -4.94 -6.12
C ILE A 8 -10.78 -4.73 -4.61
N VAL A 9 -11.11 -3.53 -4.14
CA VAL A 9 -10.98 -3.15 -2.72
C VAL A 9 -12.31 -2.90 -2.02
N GLY A 10 -13.43 -2.99 -2.74
CA GLY A 10 -14.77 -2.72 -2.21
C GLY A 10 -15.02 -1.24 -1.91
N GLY A 11 -16.00 -0.99 -1.03
CA GLY A 11 -16.39 0.35 -0.58
C GLY A 11 -17.40 1.04 -1.50
N ILE A 12 -17.42 2.38 -1.47
CA ILE A 12 -18.37 3.21 -2.22
C ILE A 12 -17.58 4.17 -3.12
N CYS A 13 -17.95 4.23 -4.40
CA CYS A 13 -17.42 5.22 -5.33
C CYS A 13 -18.02 6.61 -5.05
N GLY A 14 -17.24 7.66 -5.27
CA GLY A 14 -17.73 9.02 -5.09
C GLY A 14 -16.63 10.08 -5.15
N ALA A 15 -16.99 11.27 -4.69
CA ALA A 15 -16.09 12.41 -4.57
C ALA A 15 -15.22 12.31 -3.32
N ASP A 16 -13.97 12.71 -3.43
CA ASP A 16 -13.11 12.92 -2.26
C ASP A 16 -13.32 14.36 -1.78
N GLU A 17 -14.27 14.55 -0.85
CA GLU A 17 -14.67 15.88 -0.36
C GLU A 17 -13.51 16.73 0.19
N ARG A 18 -12.39 16.09 0.55
CA ARG A 18 -11.16 16.79 0.97
C ARG A 18 -10.45 17.51 -0.16
N THR A 19 -10.62 17.05 -1.40
CA THR A 19 -9.89 17.56 -2.57
C THR A 19 -10.81 18.15 -3.63
N SER A 20 -12.00 17.57 -3.82
CA SER A 20 -13.00 18.13 -4.73
C SER A 20 -14.37 17.50 -4.50
N SER A 21 -15.44 18.23 -4.82
CA SER A 21 -16.79 17.68 -4.95
C SER A 21 -17.01 16.89 -6.25
N SER A 22 -15.98 16.74 -7.10
CA SER A 22 -16.11 16.03 -8.36
C SER A 22 -16.18 14.52 -8.14
N THR A 23 -17.05 13.85 -8.89
CA THR A 23 -17.19 12.38 -8.90
C THR A 23 -16.62 11.76 -10.19
N SER A 24 -15.90 12.56 -11.00
CA SER A 24 -15.45 12.15 -12.32
C SER A 24 -14.45 10.99 -12.24
N ILE A 25 -14.83 9.89 -12.85
CA ILE A 25 -13.98 8.70 -12.96
C ILE A 25 -12.92 8.98 -14.04
N THR A 26 -11.67 8.65 -13.75
CA THR A 26 -10.56 8.85 -14.68
C THR A 26 -9.83 7.53 -14.96
N PRO A 27 -9.25 7.35 -16.17
CA PRO A 27 -8.36 6.23 -16.44
C PRO A 27 -7.17 6.25 -15.48
N LEU A 28 -6.77 5.07 -14.99
CA LEU A 28 -5.67 4.94 -14.03
C LEU A 28 -4.36 5.47 -14.63
N THR A 29 -4.17 5.32 -15.94
CA THR A 29 -3.03 5.83 -16.71
C THR A 29 -2.89 7.36 -16.68
N ARG A 30 -3.97 8.10 -16.37
CA ARG A 30 -3.92 9.56 -16.21
C ARG A 30 -3.53 10.00 -14.79
N CYS A 31 -3.32 9.07 -13.85
CA CYS A 31 -2.90 9.39 -12.50
C CYS A 31 -1.38 9.56 -12.42
N ASN A 32 -0.92 10.80 -12.20
CA ASN A 32 0.49 11.18 -12.27
C ASN A 32 0.95 12.12 -11.14
N ARG A 33 0.28 12.13 -9.98
CA ARG A 33 0.71 12.98 -8.85
C ARG A 33 2.07 12.55 -8.31
N ASP A 34 2.88 13.53 -7.87
CA ASP A 34 4.17 13.24 -7.25
C ASP A 34 3.99 12.53 -5.89
N ILE A 35 4.69 11.41 -5.72
CA ILE A 35 4.64 10.57 -4.52
C ILE A 35 5.88 10.71 -3.63
N LYS A 36 6.89 11.52 -4.01
CA LYS A 36 8.16 11.61 -3.29
C LYS A 36 7.99 11.95 -1.81
N ASN A 37 7.21 12.97 -1.50
CA ASN A 37 6.97 13.40 -0.11
C ASN A 37 6.20 12.36 0.70
N HIS A 38 5.24 11.69 0.06
CA HIS A 38 4.46 10.62 0.67
C HIS A 38 5.31 9.40 1.03
N LYS A 39 6.19 8.98 0.11
CA LYS A 39 7.19 7.93 0.36
C LYS A 39 8.14 8.29 1.48
N LYS A 40 8.65 9.53 1.51
CA LYS A 40 9.55 10.02 2.57
C LYS A 40 8.86 10.01 3.93
N SER A 41 7.62 10.50 4.00
CA SER A 41 6.82 10.54 5.24
C SER A 41 6.57 9.15 5.80
N LEU A 42 6.21 8.20 4.93
CA LEU A 42 5.94 6.81 5.32
C LEU A 42 7.18 5.91 5.28
N LYS A 43 8.37 6.47 5.01
CA LYS A 43 9.68 5.80 5.02
C LYS A 43 9.68 4.45 4.29
N PHE A 44 9.17 4.39 3.05
CA PHE A 44 9.16 3.17 2.21
C PHE A 44 9.75 3.42 0.80
N SER A 45 10.16 2.33 0.12
CA SER A 45 10.82 2.34 -1.20
C SER A 45 10.22 1.30 -2.16
N GLY A 46 10.72 1.26 -3.40
CA GLY A 46 10.33 0.28 -4.42
C GLY A 46 9.14 0.67 -5.30
N ILE A 47 8.69 1.93 -5.27
CA ILE A 47 7.58 2.46 -6.06
C ILE A 47 7.98 3.82 -6.63
N GLU A 48 7.72 4.07 -7.91
CA GLU A 48 8.13 5.30 -8.61
C GLU A 48 6.95 6.17 -9.01
N THR A 49 5.81 5.57 -9.34
CA THR A 49 4.65 6.27 -9.90
C THR A 49 3.42 6.21 -9.00
N GLU A 50 2.48 7.18 -9.15
CA GLU A 50 1.18 7.13 -8.45
C GLU A 50 0.42 5.84 -8.80
N VAL A 51 0.50 5.40 -10.04
CA VAL A 51 -0.16 4.17 -10.51
C VAL A 51 0.38 2.94 -9.80
N GLU A 52 1.70 2.76 -9.75
CA GLU A 52 2.33 1.66 -9.00
C GLU A 52 1.95 1.68 -7.53
N LEU A 53 1.89 2.87 -6.90
CA LEU A 53 1.47 3.01 -5.51
C LEU A 53 0.06 2.46 -5.30
N MET A 54 -0.88 2.85 -6.16
CA MET A 54 -2.26 2.40 -6.06
C MET A 54 -2.39 0.90 -6.33
N LEU A 55 -1.71 0.38 -7.36
CA LEU A 55 -1.71 -1.04 -7.71
C LEU A 55 -1.15 -1.90 -6.58
N ALA A 56 0.00 -1.52 -6.02
CA ALA A 56 0.63 -2.23 -4.90
C ALA A 56 -0.31 -2.32 -3.69
N ARG A 57 -1.09 -1.27 -3.43
CA ARG A 57 -2.08 -1.23 -2.34
C ARG A 57 -3.40 -1.93 -2.65
N CYS A 58 -3.60 -2.32 -3.90
CA CYS A 58 -4.63 -3.25 -4.34
C CYS A 58 -4.16 -4.70 -4.36
N GLY A 59 -2.87 -4.98 -4.09
CA GLY A 59 -2.29 -6.32 -4.22
C GLY A 59 -1.78 -6.66 -5.62
N TYR A 60 -1.78 -5.70 -6.55
CA TYR A 60 -1.12 -5.84 -7.84
C TYR A 60 0.34 -5.39 -7.73
N PHE A 61 1.23 -6.35 -7.45
CA PHE A 61 2.67 -6.10 -7.33
C PHE A 61 3.39 -6.00 -8.68
N GLN A 62 2.70 -6.37 -9.76
CA GLN A 62 3.14 -6.21 -11.14
C GLN A 62 2.07 -5.46 -11.92
N LYS A 63 2.49 -4.77 -12.99
CA LYS A 63 1.58 -4.02 -13.85
C LYS A 63 0.65 -4.99 -14.60
N PRO A 64 -0.68 -4.89 -14.42
CA PRO A 64 -1.60 -5.79 -15.09
C PRO A 64 -1.73 -5.43 -16.59
N ALA A 65 -2.01 -6.42 -17.43
CA ALA A 65 -2.14 -6.22 -18.89
C ALA A 65 -3.29 -5.27 -19.26
N ASN A 66 -4.37 -5.29 -18.49
CA ASN A 66 -5.55 -4.44 -18.68
C ASN A 66 -5.44 -3.07 -17.99
N LEU A 67 -4.23 -2.58 -17.67
CA LEU A 67 -4.03 -1.29 -16.99
C LEU A 67 -4.75 -0.13 -17.71
N SER A 68 -4.72 -0.15 -19.05
CA SER A 68 -5.32 0.89 -19.90
C SER A 68 -6.84 0.99 -19.73
N ASP A 69 -7.49 -0.11 -19.37
CA ASP A 69 -8.95 -0.20 -19.18
C ASP A 69 -9.36 0.08 -17.73
N MET A 70 -8.40 0.11 -16.80
CA MET A 70 -8.67 0.37 -15.40
C MET A 70 -9.00 1.85 -15.17
N THR A 71 -10.04 2.07 -14.38
CA THR A 71 -10.52 3.39 -14.00
C THR A 71 -10.55 3.55 -12.49
N ILE A 72 -10.45 4.79 -12.03
CA ILE A 72 -10.48 5.12 -10.60
C ILE A 72 -11.33 6.36 -10.34
N CYS A 73 -12.13 6.31 -9.27
CA CYS A 73 -12.88 7.47 -8.78
C CYS A 73 -12.04 8.24 -7.74
N PRO A 74 -12.38 9.51 -7.46
CA PRO A 74 -11.65 10.34 -6.50
C PRO A 74 -11.50 9.71 -5.10
N VAL A 75 -12.56 9.12 -4.53
CA VAL A 75 -12.49 8.43 -3.22
C VAL A 75 -11.49 7.27 -3.24
N HIS A 76 -11.55 6.41 -4.25
CA HIS A 76 -10.63 5.27 -4.34
C HIS A 76 -9.20 5.74 -4.62
N ARG A 77 -9.01 6.78 -5.44
CA ARG A 77 -7.69 7.39 -5.69
C ARG A 77 -7.09 8.00 -4.43
N ALA A 78 -7.91 8.60 -3.56
CA ALA A 78 -7.47 9.07 -2.26
C ALA A 78 -7.09 7.90 -1.34
N LYS A 79 -7.96 6.90 -1.21
CA LYS A 79 -7.73 5.72 -0.37
C LYS A 79 -6.51 4.90 -0.76
N LEU A 80 -6.24 4.76 -2.07
CA LEU A 80 -5.13 3.96 -2.57
C LEU A 80 -3.87 4.79 -2.80
N GLY A 81 -4.00 6.07 -3.13
CA GLY A 81 -2.89 6.96 -3.40
C GLY A 81 -2.46 7.81 -2.20
N LEU A 82 -2.34 9.11 -2.43
CA LEU A 82 -1.78 10.07 -1.46
C LEU A 82 -2.68 10.37 -0.26
N GLY A 83 -3.95 9.96 -0.26
CA GLY A 83 -4.88 10.15 0.86
C GLY A 83 -4.77 9.05 1.92
N TRP A 84 -4.10 7.94 1.61
CA TRP A 84 -3.90 6.84 2.56
C TRP A 84 -3.02 7.26 3.74
N ARG A 85 -3.36 6.79 4.94
CA ARG A 85 -2.62 7.05 6.18
C ARG A 85 -2.46 5.75 6.96
N ARG A 86 -1.44 5.69 7.83
CA ARG A 86 -1.28 4.60 8.79
C ARG A 86 -2.42 4.68 9.82
N THR A 87 -3.04 3.55 10.13
CA THR A 87 -4.12 3.47 11.12
C THR A 87 -3.62 3.51 12.57
N GLY A 88 -2.30 3.37 12.79
CA GLY A 88 -1.67 3.47 14.10
C GLY A 88 -0.17 3.20 14.04
N ASN A 89 0.45 3.13 15.22
CA ASN A 89 1.89 2.87 15.39
C ASN A 89 2.19 1.39 15.70
N LEU A 90 1.17 0.52 15.69
CA LEU A 90 1.31 -0.90 15.98
C LEU A 90 1.72 -1.67 14.72
N CYS A 91 2.37 -2.82 14.93
CA CYS A 91 2.70 -3.74 13.85
C CYS A 91 1.42 -4.21 13.14
N THR A 92 1.44 -4.15 11.81
CA THR A 92 0.32 -4.59 10.96
C THR A 92 0.58 -5.93 10.29
N ILE A 93 1.70 -6.59 10.62
CA ILE A 93 2.10 -7.85 9.98
C ILE A 93 1.35 -9.02 10.61
N PRO A 94 0.75 -9.90 9.79
CA PRO A 94 0.09 -11.11 10.28
C PRO A 94 1.04 -11.99 11.11
N GLU A 95 0.53 -12.59 12.17
CA GLU A 95 1.29 -13.48 13.06
C GLU A 95 1.93 -14.67 12.31
N VAL A 96 1.25 -15.16 11.28
CA VAL A 96 1.74 -16.25 10.41
C VAL A 96 3.07 -15.92 9.72
N VAL A 97 3.38 -14.63 9.58
CA VAL A 97 4.58 -14.11 8.93
C VAL A 97 5.53 -13.45 9.95
N SER A 98 5.10 -13.32 11.20
CA SER A 98 5.77 -12.54 12.23
C SER A 98 5.71 -13.23 13.59
N ASP A 99 6.85 -13.79 14.02
CA ASP A 99 6.98 -14.42 15.34
C ASP A 99 6.95 -13.42 16.52
N HIS A 100 7.06 -12.11 16.26
CA HIS A 100 7.08 -11.08 17.30
C HIS A 100 5.69 -10.50 17.63
N CYS A 101 4.64 -10.87 16.89
CA CYS A 101 3.27 -10.38 17.12
C CYS A 101 2.55 -11.09 18.28
N LYS A 102 3.14 -12.14 18.90
CA LYS A 102 2.55 -12.84 20.06
C LYS A 102 2.29 -11.94 21.27
N GLU A 103 3.07 -10.86 21.41
CA GLU A 103 2.83 -9.81 22.39
C GLU A 103 2.71 -8.44 21.71
N LEU A 104 1.56 -8.19 21.07
CA LEU A 104 1.19 -6.94 20.35
C LEU A 104 1.46 -5.62 21.12
N ARG A 105 1.71 -5.68 22.44
CA ARG A 105 1.94 -4.52 23.31
C ARG A 105 3.41 -4.14 23.54
N LYS A 106 4.39 -4.94 23.09
CA LYS A 106 5.82 -4.71 23.40
C LYS A 106 6.74 -4.54 22.20
N ALA A 107 6.28 -4.76 20.98
CA ALA A 107 7.15 -4.68 19.82
C ALA A 107 7.38 -3.19 19.43
N PRO A 108 8.61 -2.64 19.56
CA PRO A 108 8.87 -1.24 19.24
C PRO A 108 8.59 -0.99 17.76
N ALA A 109 7.78 0.04 17.50
CA ALA A 109 7.49 0.51 16.15
C ALA A 109 8.82 0.87 15.47
N LEU A 110 9.14 0.21 14.36
CA LEU A 110 10.10 0.83 13.44
C LEU A 110 9.42 2.00 12.78
N GLU A 111 10.15 3.10 12.64
CA GLU A 111 9.66 4.25 11.92
C GLU A 111 9.44 3.95 10.41
N LYS A 112 10.09 2.90 9.90
CA LYS A 112 10.11 2.53 8.49
C LYS A 112 8.84 1.80 8.07
N GLY A 113 8.25 2.25 6.97
CA GLY A 113 7.10 1.58 6.36
C GLY A 113 7.56 0.41 5.50
N ILE A 114 6.72 -0.61 5.37
CA ILE A 114 7.02 -1.74 4.50
C ILE A 114 7.14 -1.31 3.04
N ASN A 115 8.14 -1.86 2.35
CA ASN A 115 8.37 -1.62 0.93
C ASN A 115 7.55 -2.56 0.04
N LEU A 116 7.63 -2.35 -1.28
CA LEU A 116 6.89 -3.15 -2.27
C LEU A 116 7.18 -4.66 -2.13
N PHE A 117 8.46 -5.02 -2.06
CA PHE A 117 8.90 -6.41 -1.98
C PHE A 117 8.43 -7.10 -0.70
N GLN A 118 8.49 -6.42 0.44
CA GLN A 118 7.96 -6.90 1.70
C GLN A 118 6.45 -7.12 1.63
N SER A 119 5.70 -6.15 1.09
CA SER A 119 4.25 -6.27 0.90
C SER A 119 3.88 -7.47 0.02
N MET A 120 4.62 -7.68 -1.08
CA MET A 120 4.47 -8.85 -1.95
C MET A 120 4.74 -10.15 -1.20
N LYS A 121 5.84 -10.23 -0.45
CA LYS A 121 6.21 -11.45 0.28
C LYS A 121 5.22 -11.78 1.40
N ILE A 122 4.75 -10.78 2.13
CA ILE A 122 3.71 -10.95 3.15
C ILE A 122 2.45 -11.50 2.49
N PHE A 123 2.05 -10.94 1.35
CA PHE A 123 0.87 -11.41 0.63
C PHE A 123 1.03 -12.85 0.12
N GLU A 124 2.20 -13.23 -0.40
CA GLU A 124 2.48 -14.60 -0.82
C GLU A 124 2.29 -15.62 0.31
N LEU A 125 2.85 -15.31 1.49
CA LEU A 125 2.90 -16.19 2.66
C LEU A 125 1.58 -16.24 3.44
N SER A 126 0.95 -15.08 3.67
CA SER A 126 -0.25 -14.98 4.51
C SER A 126 -1.56 -14.96 3.73
N LYS A 127 -1.52 -14.70 2.41
CA LYS A 127 -2.68 -14.33 1.60
C LYS A 127 -3.44 -13.10 2.12
N GLN A 128 -2.84 -12.33 3.03
CA GLN A 128 -3.37 -11.09 3.56
C GLN A 128 -2.59 -9.91 2.99
N LEU A 129 -3.32 -8.93 2.43
CA LEU A 129 -2.72 -7.75 1.84
C LEU A 129 -2.37 -6.74 2.94
N VAL A 130 -1.08 -6.50 3.14
CA VAL A 130 -0.58 -5.39 3.95
C VAL A 130 -0.11 -4.28 3.01
N PRO A 131 -0.79 -3.11 2.98
CA PRO A 131 -0.45 -2.02 2.06
C PRO A 131 0.97 -1.48 2.28
N VAL A 132 1.66 -1.10 1.20
CA VAL A 132 2.95 -0.41 1.26
C VAL A 132 2.89 0.87 2.13
N GLY A 133 3.94 1.08 2.92
CA GLY A 133 4.02 2.17 3.90
C GLY A 133 3.44 1.84 5.28
N SER A 134 2.85 0.65 5.46
CA SER A 134 2.36 0.17 6.77
C SER A 134 3.49 -0.13 7.74
N VAL A 135 3.20 -0.08 9.04
CA VAL A 135 4.18 -0.27 10.10
C VAL A 135 4.47 -1.75 10.31
N CYS A 136 5.75 -2.08 10.39
CA CYS A 136 6.26 -3.40 10.78
C CYS A 136 7.17 -3.20 11.99
N ALA A 137 6.93 -3.93 13.09
CA ALA A 137 7.87 -3.94 14.20
C ALA A 137 9.01 -4.92 13.85
N LEU A 138 10.26 -4.51 14.06
CA LEU A 138 11.50 -5.31 13.89
C LEU A 138 11.76 -6.03 12.53
N TYR A 139 12.86 -5.61 11.88
CA TYR A 139 13.44 -6.23 10.68
C TYR A 139 13.95 -7.67 10.88
N SER A 140 14.11 -8.12 12.12
CA SER A 140 14.81 -9.37 12.46
C SER A 140 13.97 -10.64 12.33
N ALA A 141 12.68 -10.54 11.99
CA ALA A 141 11.76 -11.68 12.06
C ALA A 141 10.89 -11.89 10.81
N LEU A 142 11.17 -11.24 9.68
CA LEU A 142 10.78 -11.80 8.39
C LEU A 142 11.86 -12.81 8.03
N PRO A 143 11.60 -14.13 8.00
CA PRO A 143 12.58 -15.09 7.54
C PRO A 143 12.98 -14.66 6.12
N THR A 144 14.24 -14.23 5.98
CA THR A 144 14.96 -13.97 4.73
C THR A 144 14.52 -12.82 3.80
N LEU A 145 14.36 -11.58 4.29
CA LEU A 145 14.31 -10.38 3.40
C LEU A 145 15.34 -9.28 3.72
N SER A 146 16.51 -9.63 4.25
CA SER A 146 17.67 -8.72 4.19
C SER A 146 18.26 -8.77 2.78
N PRO A 147 18.49 -7.63 2.08
CA PRO A 147 19.46 -7.65 0.99
C PRO A 147 20.78 -8.11 1.60
N VAL A 148 21.41 -9.10 0.96
CA VAL A 148 22.74 -9.58 1.31
C VAL A 148 23.63 -8.35 1.50
N ARG A 149 24.05 -8.11 2.75
CA ARG A 149 25.05 -7.10 3.06
C ARG A 149 26.36 -7.68 2.54
N THR A 150 26.67 -7.44 1.28
CA THR A 150 28.01 -7.70 0.74
C THR A 150 28.98 -6.89 1.57
N ARG A 151 29.97 -7.60 2.11
CA ARG A 151 31.02 -7.10 2.99
C ARG A 151 31.82 -5.97 2.35
#